data_AF-K1GK83-F1
#
_entry.id   AF-K1GK83-F1
#
_cell.length_a   1.000
_cell.length_b   1.000
_cell.length_c   1.000
_cell.angle_alpha   90.00
_cell.angle_beta   90.00
_cell.angle_gamma   90.00
#
_symmetry.space_group_name_H-M   'P 1'
#
loop_
_entity.id
_entity.type
_entity.pdbx_description
1 polymer ?
#
loop_
_entity_poly.entity_id
_entity_poly.type
_entity_poly.pdbx_seq_one_letter_code
_entity_poly.pdbx_strand_id
1 'polypeptide(L)'
;GIYCFGEELVGKEGFFAFDPTKITISAKELGLKGGELESLLVDDYNIQMELSDYYNTLGLVTIGDTEESIDRLLDALRDISKRFFGKGKTLEKNNIKLPETPELVLMPREAFYSEKNKVPFKESVGKISGEMIMAYPPGIPIIIAGERISQDIIDHIEELKEADLHIQGMEDPELETINVIEEEDAVYLYTEKMKNVLIGVQTNLGVNKTGTEFGPDDLIQAYPDTFDEMELITVERQKEDFNDKKLKFKNTVLDTCEKIAKRVNEAVIDGYRPILIGGDHSISLGSVAGVSLEKEIGILWISAHGDMNTPESTLTGNIHGMPLALIQGLGDRELVNCFYEGAKVDSRNIVILGAREIEVEERKIIEKTGVKIVYYDDILRKGIDNVLEEVKDYLKVDNLHISIDMNVFDPEIAPGVSVPVRNGMSSDEMFKSLKFAFKNYSVTSADITEFNPLNDINGKTAELVDDIVQYMMNPDY
;
A
#
# COMPACT_ATOMS: atom_id res chain seq x y z
N GLY A 1 -51.91 5.50 -21.51
CA GLY A 1 -50.50 5.24 -21.83
C GLY A 1 -49.52 5.92 -20.91
N ILE A 2 -49.97 6.58 -19.82
CA ILE A 2 -49.09 7.14 -18.80
C ILE A 2 -49.27 6.31 -17.54
N TYR A 3 -48.16 5.90 -16.94
CA TYR A 3 -48.13 5.18 -15.69
C TYR A 3 -47.39 6.01 -14.65
N CYS A 4 -48.01 6.26 -13.51
CA CYS A 4 -47.37 6.89 -12.35
C CYS A 4 -47.09 5.79 -11.33
N PHE A 5 -45.89 5.77 -10.78
CA PHE A 5 -45.52 4.78 -9.77
C PHE A 5 -46.29 5.07 -8.48
N GLY A 6 -46.76 4.02 -7.80
CA GLY A 6 -47.38 4.11 -6.49
C GLY A 6 -46.86 3.07 -5.50
N GLU A 7 -47.58 2.91 -4.39
CA GLU A 7 -47.25 1.97 -3.31
C GLU A 7 -47.20 0.50 -3.78
N GLU A 8 -47.75 0.17 -4.95
CA GLU A 8 -47.72 -1.18 -5.53
C GLU A 8 -46.30 -1.68 -5.88
N LEU A 9 -45.29 -0.81 -5.82
CA LEU A 9 -43.90 -1.18 -6.00
C LEU A 9 -43.17 -1.55 -4.69
N VAL A 10 -43.72 -1.17 -3.53
CA VAL A 10 -43.08 -1.42 -2.23
C VAL A 10 -42.93 -2.93 -1.98
N GLY A 11 -41.73 -3.36 -1.60
CA GLY A 11 -41.40 -4.77 -1.36
C GLY A 11 -40.97 -5.55 -2.60
N LYS A 12 -40.93 -4.92 -3.79
CA LYS A 12 -40.21 -5.47 -4.95
C LYS A 12 -38.71 -5.22 -4.81
N GLU A 13 -37.92 -5.98 -5.56
CA GLU A 13 -36.46 -5.83 -5.62
C GLU A 13 -36.08 -4.38 -5.98
N GLY A 14 -35.27 -3.73 -5.15
CA GLY A 14 -34.88 -2.31 -5.29
C GLY A 14 -35.84 -1.28 -4.68
N PHE A 15 -36.99 -1.68 -4.09
CA PHE A 15 -38.00 -0.75 -3.57
C PHE A 15 -38.28 -0.95 -2.07
N PHE A 16 -37.69 -0.11 -1.21
CA PHE A 16 -37.87 -0.16 0.25
C PHE A 16 -39.12 0.57 0.75
N ALA A 17 -39.38 1.78 0.26
CA ALA A 17 -40.52 2.63 0.67
C ALA A 17 -40.94 3.55 -0.48
N PHE A 18 -42.18 4.06 -0.41
CA PHE A 18 -42.72 5.02 -1.38
C PHE A 18 -42.80 6.42 -0.76
N ASP A 19 -42.31 7.43 -1.50
CA ASP A 19 -42.39 8.84 -1.11
C ASP A 19 -43.50 9.51 -1.95
N PRO A 20 -44.65 9.85 -1.34
CA PRO A 20 -45.78 10.43 -2.08
C PRO A 20 -45.51 11.83 -2.63
N THR A 21 -44.42 12.50 -2.20
CA THR A 21 -44.02 13.81 -2.73
C THR A 21 -43.22 13.70 -4.03
N LYS A 22 -42.76 12.49 -4.39
CA LYS A 22 -41.96 12.22 -5.59
C LYS A 22 -42.79 11.49 -6.64
N ILE A 23 -43.28 12.25 -7.62
CA ILE A 23 -44.17 11.75 -8.67
C ILE A 23 -43.33 11.23 -9.85
N THR A 24 -43.08 9.91 -9.87
CA THR A 24 -42.35 9.28 -10.98
C THR A 24 -43.32 8.83 -12.07
N ILE A 25 -43.15 9.38 -13.27
CA ILE A 25 -44.08 9.21 -14.40
C ILE A 25 -43.36 8.53 -15.56
N SER A 26 -43.98 7.48 -16.10
CA SER A 26 -43.51 6.76 -17.27
C SER A 26 -44.49 6.89 -18.44
N ALA A 27 -43.98 7.25 -19.62
CA ALA A 27 -44.73 7.35 -20.87
C ALA A 27 -44.31 6.31 -21.91
N LYS A 28 -43.73 5.18 -21.48
CA LYS A 28 -43.31 4.08 -22.36
C LYS A 28 -44.39 3.58 -23.31
N GLU A 29 -45.64 3.50 -22.83
CA GLU A 29 -46.78 3.08 -23.66
C GLU A 29 -47.17 4.12 -24.72
N LEU A 30 -46.73 5.37 -24.58
CA LEU A 30 -46.85 6.41 -25.61
C LEU A 30 -45.70 6.37 -26.62
N GLY A 31 -44.66 5.56 -26.37
CA GLY A 31 -43.45 5.53 -27.17
C GLY A 31 -42.48 6.67 -26.85
N LEU A 32 -42.65 7.37 -25.72
CA LEU A 32 -41.83 8.52 -25.33
C LEU A 32 -40.79 8.13 -24.28
N LYS A 33 -39.54 8.54 -24.50
CA LYS A 33 -38.45 8.48 -23.51
C LYS A 33 -38.72 9.48 -22.38
N GLY A 34 -38.03 9.29 -21.24
CA GLY A 34 -38.17 10.20 -20.10
C GLY A 34 -37.82 11.65 -20.45
N GLY A 35 -36.69 11.86 -21.13
CA GLY A 35 -36.27 13.19 -21.59
C GLY A 35 -37.22 13.83 -22.61
N GLU A 36 -37.81 13.05 -23.52
CA GLU A 36 -38.80 13.58 -24.49
C GLU A 36 -40.08 14.06 -23.79
N LEU A 37 -40.54 13.31 -22.79
CA LEU A 37 -41.69 13.71 -21.98
C LEU A 37 -41.39 14.99 -21.19
N GLU A 38 -40.20 15.11 -20.62
CA GLU A 38 -39.74 16.32 -19.94
C GLU A 38 -39.71 17.52 -20.89
N SER A 39 -39.11 17.39 -22.08
CA SER A 39 -39.09 18.48 -23.08
C SER A 39 -40.50 18.92 -23.47
N LEU A 40 -41.44 17.99 -23.67
CA LEU A 40 -42.83 18.33 -23.95
C LEU A 40 -43.48 19.11 -22.80
N LEU A 41 -43.26 18.71 -21.55
CA LEU A 41 -43.82 19.38 -20.37
C LEU A 41 -43.25 20.81 -20.22
N VAL A 42 -41.96 20.98 -20.50
CA VAL A 42 -41.29 22.30 -20.46
C VAL A 42 -41.75 23.18 -21.62
N ASP A 43 -41.62 22.72 -22.86
CA ASP A 43 -41.80 23.53 -24.06
C ASP A 43 -43.28 23.90 -24.31
N ASP A 44 -44.19 22.93 -24.13
CA ASP A 44 -45.61 23.12 -24.49
C ASP A 44 -46.44 23.63 -23.31
N TYR A 45 -46.05 23.33 -22.06
CA TYR A 45 -46.88 23.59 -20.86
C TYR A 45 -46.16 24.44 -19.79
N ASN A 46 -44.88 24.74 -19.97
CA ASN A 46 -44.05 25.48 -19.02
C ASN A 46 -44.05 24.83 -17.62
N ILE A 47 -43.88 23.51 -17.59
CA ILE A 47 -43.79 22.69 -16.38
C ILE A 47 -42.39 22.08 -16.33
N GLN A 48 -41.62 22.50 -15.32
CA GLN A 48 -40.28 21.97 -15.08
C GLN A 48 -40.35 20.72 -14.22
N MET A 49 -39.73 19.64 -14.68
CA MET A 49 -39.53 18.42 -13.91
C MET A 49 -38.17 18.47 -13.20
N GLU A 50 -38.00 17.64 -12.16
CA GLU A 50 -36.75 17.58 -11.39
C GLU A 50 -35.63 16.93 -12.18
N LEU A 51 -35.92 15.77 -12.80
CA LEU A 51 -34.98 15.00 -13.61
C LEU A 51 -35.72 13.99 -14.49
N SER A 52 -35.02 13.46 -15.50
CA SER A 52 -35.47 12.35 -16.32
C SER A 52 -34.42 11.26 -16.42
N ASP A 53 -34.85 10.00 -16.49
CA ASP A 53 -34.02 8.88 -16.92
C ASP A 53 -34.43 8.44 -18.34
N TYR A 54 -33.89 7.34 -18.84
CA TYR A 54 -34.22 6.84 -20.18
C TYR A 54 -35.75 6.62 -20.40
N TYR A 55 -36.48 6.34 -19.33
CA TYR A 55 -37.82 5.77 -19.32
C TYR A 55 -38.87 6.60 -18.58
N ASN A 56 -38.44 7.45 -17.67
CA ASN A 56 -39.26 8.10 -16.67
C ASN A 56 -38.85 9.56 -16.49
N THR A 57 -39.78 10.36 -16.02
CA THR A 57 -39.52 11.73 -15.52
C THR A 57 -40.03 11.82 -14.09
N LEU A 58 -39.33 12.59 -13.25
CA LEU A 58 -39.63 12.75 -11.84
C LEU A 58 -40.09 14.18 -11.55
N GLY A 59 -41.27 14.31 -10.97
CA GLY A 59 -41.77 15.57 -10.41
C GLY A 59 -41.62 15.56 -8.88
N LEU A 60 -41.38 16.73 -8.30
CA LEU A 60 -41.36 16.93 -6.85
C LEU A 60 -42.52 17.84 -6.45
N VAL A 61 -43.32 17.41 -5.47
CA VAL A 61 -44.34 18.23 -4.83
C VAL A 61 -43.78 18.80 -3.55
N THR A 62 -43.73 20.12 -3.46
CA THR A 62 -43.18 20.87 -2.35
C THR A 62 -44.27 21.65 -1.62
N ILE A 63 -43.91 22.31 -0.52
CA ILE A 63 -44.81 23.25 0.19
C ILE A 63 -45.19 24.49 -0.65
N GLY A 64 -44.50 24.72 -1.77
CA GLY A 64 -44.80 25.82 -2.69
C GLY A 64 -45.86 25.47 -3.74
N ASP A 65 -46.19 24.19 -3.89
CA ASP A 65 -47.14 23.72 -4.88
C ASP A 65 -48.58 23.83 -4.39
N THR A 66 -49.47 24.21 -5.29
CA THR A 66 -50.91 24.38 -5.04
C THR A 66 -51.71 23.31 -5.80
N GLU A 67 -52.96 23.08 -5.40
CA GLU A 67 -53.87 22.22 -6.16
C GLU A 67 -53.95 22.64 -7.65
N GLU A 68 -53.96 23.95 -7.91
CA GLU A 68 -53.95 24.50 -9.28
C GLU A 68 -52.70 24.07 -10.07
N SER A 69 -51.51 24.09 -9.45
CA SER A 69 -50.27 23.65 -10.10
C SER A 69 -50.29 22.15 -10.43
N ILE A 70 -50.89 21.33 -9.56
CA ILE A 70 -51.04 19.89 -9.77
C ILE A 70 -52.08 19.61 -10.87
N ASP A 71 -53.20 20.33 -10.89
CA ASP A 71 -54.21 20.21 -11.94
C ASP A 71 -53.63 20.56 -13.32
N ARG A 72 -52.76 21.58 -13.40
CA ARG A 72 -52.03 21.91 -14.63
C ARG A 72 -51.15 20.76 -15.13
N LEU A 73 -50.41 20.10 -14.22
CA LEU A 73 -49.61 18.92 -14.57
C LEU A 73 -50.51 17.77 -15.07
N LEU A 74 -51.60 17.48 -14.38
CA LEU A 74 -52.54 16.44 -14.79
C LEU A 74 -53.15 16.71 -16.17
N ASP A 75 -53.54 17.95 -16.44
CA ASP A 75 -54.10 18.34 -17.73
C ASP A 75 -53.08 18.28 -18.86
N ALA A 76 -51.82 18.68 -18.61
CA ALA A 76 -50.72 18.51 -19.55
C ALA A 76 -50.48 17.04 -19.89
N LEU A 77 -50.36 16.18 -18.88
CA LEU A 77 -50.19 14.73 -19.07
C LEU A 77 -51.36 14.09 -19.83
N ARG A 78 -52.60 14.51 -19.54
CA ARG A 78 -53.79 14.05 -20.27
C ARG A 78 -53.76 14.46 -21.73
N ASP A 79 -53.33 15.68 -22.04
CA ASP A 79 -53.21 16.16 -23.41
C ASP A 79 -52.10 15.43 -24.18
N ILE A 80 -50.92 15.27 -23.57
CA ILE A 80 -49.81 14.47 -24.12
C ILE A 80 -50.29 13.03 -24.39
N SER A 81 -50.98 12.40 -23.44
CA SER A 81 -51.54 11.07 -23.67
C SER A 81 -52.52 11.06 -24.86
N LYS A 82 -53.38 12.06 -25.05
CA LYS A 82 -54.28 12.12 -26.22
C LYS A 82 -53.52 12.28 -27.53
N ARG A 83 -52.42 13.03 -27.52
CA ARG A 83 -51.60 13.30 -28.71
C ARG A 83 -50.90 12.05 -29.21
N PHE A 84 -50.32 11.26 -28.32
CA PHE A 84 -49.39 10.17 -28.67
C PHE A 84 -49.95 8.76 -28.52
N PHE A 85 -50.99 8.56 -27.71
CA PHE A 85 -51.53 7.22 -27.46
C PHE A 85 -52.05 6.56 -28.74
N GLY A 86 -51.53 5.36 -29.04
CA GLY A 86 -51.88 4.58 -30.22
C GLY A 86 -51.28 5.06 -31.55
N LYS A 87 -50.39 6.08 -31.53
CA LYS A 87 -49.75 6.62 -32.75
C LYS A 87 -48.28 6.23 -32.94
N GLY A 88 -47.63 5.65 -31.92
CA GLY A 88 -46.24 5.19 -31.95
C GLY A 88 -46.08 3.73 -31.51
N LYS A 89 -44.88 3.17 -31.68
CA LYS A 89 -44.51 1.88 -31.07
C LYS A 89 -44.24 2.09 -29.58
N THR A 90 -44.72 1.19 -28.74
CA THR A 90 -44.34 1.14 -27.32
C THR A 90 -42.83 0.98 -27.22
N LEU A 91 -42.19 1.75 -26.31
CA LEU A 91 -40.79 1.55 -26.01
C LEU A 91 -40.62 0.18 -25.36
N GLU A 92 -39.88 -0.71 -26.03
CA GLU A 92 -39.53 -2.00 -25.46
C GLU A 92 -38.57 -1.80 -24.28
N LYS A 93 -38.69 -2.69 -23.30
CA LYS A 93 -37.80 -2.70 -22.14
C LYS A 93 -36.46 -3.29 -22.60
N ASN A 94 -35.51 -2.44 -22.95
CA ASN A 94 -34.11 -2.82 -22.97
C ASN A 94 -33.72 -3.09 -21.52
N ASN A 95 -33.37 -4.35 -21.23
CA ASN A 95 -32.73 -4.71 -19.98
C ASN A 95 -31.28 -4.21 -20.06
N ILE A 96 -31.07 -2.91 -19.89
CA ILE A 96 -29.73 -2.36 -19.70
C ILE A 96 -29.20 -3.03 -18.43
N LYS A 97 -28.23 -3.93 -18.59
CA LYS A 97 -27.61 -4.61 -17.47
C LYS A 97 -26.65 -3.63 -16.82
N LEU A 98 -26.80 -3.40 -15.52
CA LEU A 98 -25.82 -2.61 -14.78
C LEU A 98 -24.49 -3.37 -14.75
N PRO A 99 -23.36 -2.67 -14.97
CA PRO A 99 -22.05 -3.28 -14.80
C PRO A 99 -21.84 -3.71 -13.35
N GLU A 100 -20.91 -4.63 -13.13
CA GLU A 100 -20.47 -4.97 -11.78
C GLU A 100 -19.73 -3.77 -11.16
N THR A 101 -19.65 -3.75 -9.82
CA THR A 101 -18.93 -2.68 -9.12
C THR A 101 -17.44 -2.75 -9.51
N PRO A 102 -16.85 -1.68 -10.06
CA PRO A 102 -15.46 -1.69 -10.50
C PRO A 102 -14.49 -1.96 -9.34
N GLU A 103 -13.35 -2.57 -9.63
CA GLU A 103 -12.25 -2.72 -8.67
C GLU A 103 -11.55 -1.35 -8.49
N LEU A 104 -11.47 -0.87 -7.25
CA LEU A 104 -10.67 0.32 -6.92
C LEU A 104 -9.19 -0.06 -6.80
N VAL A 105 -8.37 0.39 -7.76
CA VAL A 105 -6.93 0.10 -7.80
C VAL A 105 -6.11 1.22 -7.16
N LEU A 106 -6.49 2.49 -7.40
CA LEU A 106 -5.88 3.68 -6.82
C LEU A 106 -6.94 4.54 -6.14
N MET A 107 -6.54 5.29 -5.11
CA MET A 107 -7.44 6.29 -4.54
C MET A 107 -7.66 7.42 -5.56
N PRO A 108 -8.86 8.04 -5.63
CA PRO A 108 -9.15 9.08 -6.62
C PRO A 108 -8.17 10.26 -6.62
N ARG A 109 -7.63 10.61 -5.44
CA ARG A 109 -6.58 11.62 -5.32
C ARG A 109 -5.28 11.20 -6.00
N GLU A 110 -4.89 9.94 -5.87
CA GLU A 110 -3.66 9.41 -6.47
C GLU A 110 -3.80 9.37 -7.99
N ALA A 111 -4.93 8.83 -8.46
CA ALA A 111 -5.26 8.83 -9.88
C ALA A 111 -5.24 10.24 -10.49
N PHE A 112 -5.73 11.25 -9.76
CA PHE A 112 -5.71 12.64 -10.20
C PHE A 112 -4.29 13.17 -10.46
N TYR A 113 -3.31 12.83 -9.61
CA TYR A 113 -1.92 13.28 -9.74
C TYR A 113 -1.02 12.33 -10.54
N SER A 114 -1.55 11.19 -10.97
CA SER A 114 -0.81 10.21 -11.78
C SER A 114 -0.48 10.76 -13.16
N GLU A 115 0.61 10.29 -13.75
CA GLU A 115 0.83 10.41 -15.18
C GLU A 115 -0.27 9.65 -15.91
N LYS A 116 -0.84 10.27 -16.94
CA LYS A 116 -1.98 9.72 -17.66
C LYS A 116 -1.63 9.60 -19.13
N ASN A 117 -1.91 8.45 -19.69
CA ASN A 117 -1.74 8.15 -21.10
C ASN A 117 -3.09 8.14 -21.79
N LYS A 118 -3.18 8.77 -22.96
CA LYS A 118 -4.41 8.80 -23.75
C LYS A 118 -4.49 7.56 -24.63
N VAL A 119 -5.57 6.82 -24.52
CA VAL A 119 -5.84 5.62 -25.34
C VAL A 119 -7.23 5.66 -25.96
N PRO A 120 -7.48 4.95 -27.07
CA PRO A 120 -8.84 4.73 -27.57
C PRO A 120 -9.71 4.08 -26.48
N PHE A 121 -10.92 4.59 -26.26
CA PHE A 121 -11.79 4.10 -25.17
C PHE A 121 -12.05 2.59 -25.27
N LYS A 122 -12.25 2.07 -26.49
CA LYS A 122 -12.49 0.64 -26.75
C LYS A 122 -11.29 -0.26 -26.45
N GLU A 123 -10.09 0.30 -26.32
CA GLU A 123 -8.85 -0.42 -26.02
C GLU A 123 -8.43 -0.27 -24.54
N SER A 124 -9.27 0.37 -23.72
CA SER A 124 -8.96 0.66 -22.31
C SER A 124 -9.28 -0.47 -21.33
N VAL A 125 -9.79 -1.61 -21.82
CA VAL A 125 -10.13 -2.78 -20.98
C VAL A 125 -8.91 -3.24 -20.18
N GLY A 126 -9.11 -3.43 -18.88
CA GLY A 126 -8.10 -3.86 -17.91
C GLY A 126 -7.24 -2.73 -17.37
N LYS A 127 -7.27 -1.53 -17.96
CA LYS A 127 -6.49 -0.37 -17.50
C LYS A 127 -7.16 0.37 -16.36
N ILE A 128 -6.39 1.18 -15.64
CA ILE A 128 -6.89 2.02 -14.54
C ILE A 128 -7.39 3.34 -15.14
N SER A 129 -8.63 3.73 -14.83
CA SER A 129 -9.19 4.99 -15.28
C SER A 129 -8.44 6.17 -14.66
N GLY A 130 -7.98 7.11 -15.47
CA GLY A 130 -7.46 8.39 -15.02
C GLY A 130 -8.54 9.47 -14.88
N GLU A 131 -9.78 9.14 -15.25
CA GLU A 131 -10.91 10.07 -15.40
C GLU A 131 -12.19 9.52 -14.78
N MET A 132 -13.19 10.38 -14.66
CA MET A 132 -14.54 9.99 -14.27
C MET A 132 -15.42 9.93 -15.51
N ILE A 133 -16.25 8.90 -15.63
CA ILE A 133 -17.29 8.85 -16.67
C ILE A 133 -18.63 8.74 -15.97
N MET A 134 -19.52 9.67 -16.25
CA MET A 134 -20.88 9.73 -15.69
C MET A 134 -21.89 9.94 -16.81
N ALA A 135 -23.06 9.30 -16.70
CA ALA A 135 -24.19 9.56 -17.58
C ALA A 135 -25.15 10.55 -16.92
N TYR A 136 -25.60 11.55 -17.67
CA TYR A 136 -26.51 12.58 -17.20
C TYR A 136 -27.77 12.69 -18.08
N PRO A 137 -28.96 12.79 -17.46
CA PRO A 137 -29.25 12.61 -16.02
C PRO A 137 -29.28 11.11 -15.63
N PRO A 138 -29.12 10.74 -14.35
CA PRO A 138 -29.09 11.58 -13.14
C PRO A 138 -27.68 12.07 -12.72
N GLY A 139 -26.61 11.70 -13.43
CA GLY A 139 -25.25 12.09 -13.09
C GLY A 139 -24.55 11.16 -12.10
N ILE A 140 -24.91 9.87 -12.10
CA ILE A 140 -24.20 8.86 -11.31
C ILE A 140 -22.95 8.43 -12.09
N PRO A 141 -21.76 8.46 -11.48
CA PRO A 141 -20.55 7.93 -12.09
C PRO A 141 -20.69 6.44 -12.40
N ILE A 142 -20.35 6.07 -13.62
CA ILE A 142 -20.21 4.67 -14.06
C ILE A 142 -18.82 4.17 -13.67
N ILE A 143 -17.81 5.04 -13.80
CA ILE A 143 -16.44 4.80 -13.35
C ILE A 143 -15.86 6.10 -12.79
N ILE A 144 -15.01 5.99 -11.77
CA ILE A 144 -14.22 7.09 -11.24
C ILE A 144 -12.71 6.88 -11.47
N ALA A 145 -11.94 7.96 -11.35
CA ALA A 145 -10.49 7.89 -11.46
C ALA A 145 -9.92 6.96 -10.37
N GLY A 146 -9.07 6.01 -10.78
CA GLY A 146 -8.47 4.98 -9.93
C GLY A 146 -9.17 3.62 -9.99
N GLU A 147 -10.32 3.51 -10.63
CA GLU A 147 -11.01 2.23 -10.83
C GLU A 147 -10.56 1.52 -12.11
N ARG A 148 -10.59 0.18 -12.10
CA ARG A 148 -10.26 -0.63 -13.27
C ARG A 148 -11.41 -0.66 -14.27
N ILE A 149 -11.10 -0.38 -15.54
CA ILE A 149 -12.07 -0.43 -16.64
C ILE A 149 -12.28 -1.88 -17.06
N SER A 150 -13.48 -2.41 -16.89
CA SER A 150 -13.88 -3.73 -17.35
C SER A 150 -14.67 -3.67 -18.67
N GLN A 151 -14.81 -4.81 -19.34
CA GLN A 151 -15.52 -4.89 -20.63
C GLN A 151 -17.01 -4.53 -20.49
N ASP A 152 -17.66 -4.93 -19.40
CA ASP A 152 -19.06 -4.62 -19.13
C ASP A 152 -19.32 -3.12 -18.90
N ILE A 153 -18.35 -2.38 -18.35
CA ILE A 153 -18.42 -0.92 -18.25
C ILE A 153 -18.41 -0.28 -19.64
N ILE A 154 -17.53 -0.74 -20.53
CA ILE A 154 -17.45 -0.23 -21.91
C ILE A 154 -18.76 -0.52 -22.65
N ASP A 155 -19.25 -1.75 -22.58
CA ASP A 155 -20.50 -2.16 -23.23
C ASP A 155 -21.67 -1.32 -22.71
N HIS A 156 -21.75 -1.09 -21.39
CA HIS A 156 -22.78 -0.25 -20.78
C HIS A 156 -22.73 1.20 -21.25
N ILE A 157 -21.54 1.81 -21.35
CA ILE A 157 -21.39 3.19 -21.81
C ILE A 157 -21.78 3.33 -23.28
N GLU A 158 -21.43 2.37 -24.15
CA GLU A 158 -21.84 2.39 -25.56
C GLU A 158 -23.37 2.27 -25.70
N GLU A 159 -24.03 1.41 -24.92
CA GLU A 159 -25.50 1.33 -24.87
C GLU A 159 -26.14 2.68 -24.46
N LEU A 160 -25.53 3.39 -23.50
CA LEU A 160 -26.00 4.70 -23.07
C LEU A 160 -25.79 5.78 -24.14
N LYS A 161 -24.69 5.71 -24.91
CA LYS A 161 -24.47 6.59 -26.07
C LYS A 161 -25.48 6.32 -27.19
N GLU A 162 -25.77 5.05 -27.51
CA GLU A 162 -26.82 4.68 -28.47
C GLU A 162 -28.23 5.14 -28.01
N ALA A 163 -28.43 5.21 -26.70
CA ALA A 163 -29.65 5.69 -26.08
C ALA A 163 -29.82 7.23 -26.14
N ASP A 164 -28.83 7.97 -26.62
CA ASP A 164 -28.77 9.45 -26.70
C ASP A 164 -28.72 10.11 -25.29
N LEU A 165 -28.10 9.43 -24.31
CA LEU A 165 -27.81 10.01 -23.00
C LEU A 165 -26.48 10.78 -23.04
N HIS A 166 -26.42 11.91 -22.33
CA HIS A 166 -25.21 12.73 -22.31
C HIS A 166 -24.18 12.12 -21.36
N ILE A 167 -23.05 11.68 -21.91
CA ILE A 167 -21.90 11.23 -21.11
C ILE A 167 -21.00 12.44 -20.83
N GLN A 168 -20.54 12.59 -19.59
CA GLN A 168 -19.65 13.68 -19.18
C GLN A 168 -18.62 13.20 -18.13
N GLY A 169 -17.68 14.08 -17.77
CA GLY A 169 -16.65 13.83 -16.74
C GLY A 169 -15.24 13.53 -17.28
N MET A 170 -15.14 13.27 -18.57
CA MET A 170 -13.91 12.98 -19.31
C MET A 170 -13.36 14.23 -20.01
N GLU A 171 -12.06 14.23 -20.33
CA GLU A 171 -11.43 15.30 -21.11
C GLU A 171 -11.95 15.35 -22.57
N ASP A 172 -12.22 14.20 -23.17
CA ASP A 172 -12.76 14.06 -24.53
C ASP A 172 -14.30 13.93 -24.51
N PRO A 173 -15.06 14.98 -24.83
CA PRO A 173 -16.52 14.98 -24.68
C PRO A 173 -17.25 13.90 -25.51
N GLU A 174 -16.65 13.43 -26.60
CA GLU A 174 -17.24 12.40 -27.45
C GLU A 174 -16.86 10.98 -27.00
N LEU A 175 -15.94 10.86 -26.02
CA LEU A 175 -15.38 9.61 -25.52
C LEU A 175 -14.81 8.73 -26.65
N GLU A 176 -14.11 9.33 -27.63
CA GLU A 176 -13.31 8.56 -28.59
C GLU A 176 -12.04 8.04 -27.90
N THR A 177 -11.50 8.84 -26.99
CA THR A 177 -10.33 8.56 -26.18
C THR A 177 -10.60 8.74 -24.69
N ILE A 178 -9.78 8.09 -23.85
CA ILE A 178 -9.80 8.20 -22.40
C ILE A 178 -8.37 8.27 -21.88
N ASN A 179 -8.15 9.04 -20.81
CA ASN A 179 -6.90 9.05 -20.08
C ASN A 179 -6.87 7.89 -19.07
N VAL A 180 -5.83 7.06 -19.14
CA VAL A 180 -5.61 5.88 -18.29
C VAL A 180 -4.27 5.95 -17.58
N ILE A 181 -4.13 5.18 -16.51
CA ILE A 181 -2.89 5.01 -15.74
C ILE A 181 -2.40 3.58 -15.99
N GLU A 182 -1.12 3.43 -16.34
CA GLU A 182 -0.52 2.11 -16.56
C GLU A 182 -0.21 1.44 -15.20
N GLU A 183 -0.28 0.11 -15.14
CA GLU A 183 -0.18 -0.63 -13.89
C GLU A 183 1.23 -0.55 -13.26
N GLU A 184 2.26 -0.44 -14.09
CA GLU A 184 3.64 -0.19 -13.66
C GLU A 184 3.75 1.16 -12.92
N ASP A 185 3.05 2.20 -13.39
CA ASP A 185 3.02 3.53 -12.77
C ASP A 185 2.17 3.55 -11.48
N ALA A 186 1.16 2.68 -11.37
CA ALA A 186 0.33 2.54 -10.18
C ALA A 186 1.07 1.85 -9.02
N VAL A 187 1.82 0.78 -9.32
CA VAL A 187 2.72 0.13 -8.35
C VAL A 187 3.81 1.13 -7.91
N TYR A 188 4.34 1.89 -8.86
CA TYR A 188 5.33 2.95 -8.64
C TYR A 188 4.82 4.07 -7.70
N LEU A 189 3.55 4.50 -7.83
CA LEU A 189 2.92 5.50 -6.94
C LEU A 189 2.68 4.97 -5.51
N TYR A 190 2.35 3.69 -5.37
CA TYR A 190 2.20 3.05 -4.06
C TYR A 190 3.53 3.02 -3.31
N THR A 191 4.64 2.84 -4.03
CA THR A 191 6.00 2.86 -3.48
C THR A 191 6.54 4.27 -3.26
N GLU A 192 6.21 5.26 -4.09
CA GLU A 192 6.63 6.67 -3.91
C GLU A 192 6.01 7.38 -2.70
N LYS A 193 4.88 6.89 -2.14
CA LYS A 193 4.16 7.58 -1.05
C LYS A 193 3.81 6.73 0.16
N MET A 194 4.51 5.62 0.40
CA MET A 194 4.54 5.07 1.76
C MET A 194 5.16 6.13 2.67
N LYS A 195 4.34 6.74 3.52
CA LYS A 195 4.83 7.65 4.55
C LYS A 195 5.79 6.87 5.43
N ASN A 196 6.96 7.43 5.68
CA ASN A 196 7.95 6.79 6.54
C ASN A 196 7.66 7.14 7.99
N VAL A 197 7.96 6.21 8.89
CA VAL A 197 8.14 6.54 10.29
C VAL A 197 9.51 6.07 10.73
N LEU A 198 10.28 6.99 11.29
CA LEU A 198 11.59 6.70 11.86
C LEU A 198 11.41 6.27 13.31
N ILE A 199 11.98 5.13 13.68
CA ILE A 199 11.88 4.57 15.03
C ILE A 199 13.30 4.32 15.57
N GLY A 200 13.74 5.16 16.49
CA GLY A 200 15.04 5.04 17.15
C GLY A 200 14.98 4.08 18.34
N VAL A 201 15.96 3.18 18.46
CA VAL A 201 16.07 2.25 19.59
C VAL A 201 17.41 2.40 20.30
N GLN A 202 17.37 2.79 21.57
CA GLN A 202 18.56 3.10 22.36
C GLN A 202 19.03 1.90 23.19
N THR A 203 19.46 0.84 22.52
CA THR A 203 19.90 -0.40 23.19
C THR A 203 21.33 -0.81 22.84
N ASN A 204 21.98 -1.51 23.77
CA ASN A 204 23.30 -2.10 23.61
C ASN A 204 23.42 -3.47 24.30
N LEU A 205 22.27 -4.03 24.66
CA LEU A 205 22.16 -5.19 25.54
C LEU A 205 22.27 -6.49 24.79
N GLY A 206 21.87 -6.52 23.52
CA GLY A 206 22.10 -7.64 22.64
C GLY A 206 23.59 -7.83 22.37
N VAL A 207 24.35 -6.75 22.15
CA VAL A 207 25.82 -6.80 21.95
C VAL A 207 26.61 -6.82 23.27
N ASN A 208 26.00 -6.33 24.36
CA ASN A 208 26.63 -6.16 25.67
C ASN A 208 27.95 -5.35 25.59
N LYS A 209 27.89 -4.23 24.88
CA LYS A 209 29.01 -3.28 24.72
C LYS A 209 28.45 -1.86 24.60
N THR A 210 28.97 -0.94 25.38
CA THR A 210 28.58 0.47 25.34
C THR A 210 28.83 1.11 23.99
N GLY A 211 27.86 1.89 23.52
CA GLY A 211 27.97 2.82 22.41
C GLY A 211 26.73 2.89 21.52
N THR A 212 26.17 1.74 21.12
CA THR A 212 25.01 1.70 20.18
C THR A 212 23.75 2.33 20.75
N GLU A 213 23.63 2.41 22.08
CA GLU A 213 22.52 3.09 22.74
C GLU A 213 22.51 4.61 22.49
N PHE A 214 23.65 5.19 22.13
CA PHE A 214 23.77 6.63 21.85
C PHE A 214 23.52 6.97 20.38
N GLY A 215 23.47 5.97 19.48
CA GLY A 215 23.35 6.17 18.04
C GLY A 215 22.15 7.05 17.65
N PRO A 216 20.92 6.76 18.10
CA PRO A 216 19.76 7.60 17.79
C PRO A 216 19.90 9.06 18.22
N ASP A 217 20.41 9.32 19.43
CA ASP A 217 20.59 10.70 19.93
C ASP A 217 21.65 11.46 19.14
N ASP A 218 22.76 10.79 18.78
CA ASP A 218 23.83 11.37 17.99
C ASP A 218 23.34 11.79 16.59
N LEU A 219 22.51 10.94 15.96
CA LEU A 219 21.89 11.23 14.65
C LEU A 219 20.89 12.39 14.73
N ILE A 220 20.03 12.44 15.76
CA ILE A 220 19.13 13.58 16.00
C ILE A 220 19.91 14.88 16.13
N GLN A 221 21.04 14.84 16.84
CA GLN A 221 21.85 16.03 17.08
C GLN A 221 22.63 16.47 15.83
N ALA A 222 23.20 15.51 15.08
CA ALA A 222 24.06 15.79 13.94
C ALA A 222 23.26 16.11 12.66
N TYR A 223 22.10 15.48 12.47
CA TYR A 223 21.26 15.56 11.26
C TYR A 223 19.79 15.80 11.62
N PRO A 224 19.46 16.93 12.29
CA PRO A 224 18.09 17.21 12.73
C PRO A 224 17.10 17.31 11.57
N ASP A 225 17.53 17.71 10.36
CA ASP A 225 16.67 17.78 9.19
C ASP A 225 16.12 16.41 8.75
N THR A 226 16.78 15.31 9.14
CA THR A 226 16.37 13.93 8.83
C THR A 226 15.67 13.26 10.01
N PHE A 227 16.19 13.47 11.23
CA PHE A 227 15.84 12.64 12.40
C PHE A 227 15.04 13.37 13.50
N ASP A 228 14.67 14.65 13.35
CA ASP A 228 13.94 15.39 14.38
C ASP A 228 12.57 14.78 14.75
N GLU A 229 11.88 14.19 13.77
CA GLU A 229 10.60 13.48 13.96
C GLU A 229 10.76 12.00 14.36
N MET A 230 11.99 11.52 14.61
CA MET A 230 12.23 10.14 15.00
C MET A 230 11.62 9.81 16.36
N GLU A 231 10.80 8.76 16.40
CA GLU A 231 10.19 8.26 17.62
C GLU A 231 11.16 7.36 18.39
N LEU A 232 11.35 7.59 19.68
CA LEU A 232 12.26 6.77 20.49
C LEU A 232 11.52 5.68 21.27
N ILE A 233 11.94 4.43 21.10
CA ILE A 233 11.50 3.32 21.95
C ILE A 233 12.30 3.32 23.25
N THR A 234 11.57 3.42 24.37
CA THR A 234 12.17 3.39 25.71
C THR A 234 12.56 1.97 26.10
N VAL A 235 13.84 1.77 26.41
CA VAL A 235 14.38 0.50 26.93
C VAL A 235 14.17 0.44 28.44
N GLU A 236 13.32 -0.49 28.90
CA GLU A 236 13.06 -0.71 30.32
C GLU A 236 13.80 -1.94 30.82
N ARG A 237 14.68 -1.76 31.81
CA ARG A 237 15.44 -2.86 32.40
C ARG A 237 14.51 -3.84 33.09
N GLN A 238 14.51 -5.07 32.61
CA GLN A 238 13.80 -6.18 33.21
C GLN A 238 14.67 -6.94 34.21
N LYS A 239 14.06 -7.80 35.02
CA LYS A 239 14.80 -8.67 35.94
C LYS A 239 15.53 -9.74 35.14
N GLU A 240 16.86 -9.78 35.21
CA GLU A 240 17.68 -10.73 34.45
C GLU A 240 18.12 -11.96 35.27
N ASP A 241 18.40 -13.06 34.57
CA ASP A 241 19.17 -14.19 35.11
C ASP A 241 20.63 -14.11 34.65
N PHE A 242 21.48 -13.49 35.48
CA PHE A 242 22.90 -13.35 35.18
C PHE A 242 23.69 -14.68 35.29
N ASN A 243 23.06 -15.79 35.68
CA ASN A 243 23.71 -17.11 35.62
C ASN A 243 23.67 -17.69 34.20
N ASP A 244 22.70 -17.27 33.39
CA ASP A 244 22.65 -17.65 31.99
C ASP A 244 23.67 -16.83 31.19
N LYS A 245 24.75 -17.50 30.79
CA LYS A 245 25.81 -16.90 29.97
C LYS A 245 25.56 -17.03 28.48
N LYS A 246 24.51 -17.74 28.07
CA LYS A 246 24.14 -17.99 26.68
C LYS A 246 23.09 -17.00 26.18
N LEU A 247 22.33 -16.37 27.07
CA LEU A 247 21.30 -15.39 26.73
C LEU A 247 21.39 -14.16 27.64
N LYS A 248 22.42 -13.33 27.43
CA LYS A 248 22.62 -12.13 28.25
C LYS A 248 21.51 -11.11 28.00
N PHE A 249 20.99 -10.55 29.10
CA PHE A 249 19.92 -9.53 29.08
C PHE A 249 18.65 -9.94 28.34
N LYS A 250 18.38 -11.25 28.26
CA LYS A 250 17.23 -11.82 27.53
C LYS A 250 15.93 -11.09 27.82
N ASN A 251 15.62 -10.83 29.09
CA ASN A 251 14.31 -10.33 29.45
C ASN A 251 14.14 -8.87 29.00
N THR A 252 15.19 -8.05 29.11
CA THR A 252 15.18 -6.68 28.60
C THR A 252 15.15 -6.63 27.08
N VAL A 253 15.92 -7.50 26.40
CA VAL A 253 15.91 -7.58 24.93
C VAL A 253 14.53 -7.99 24.42
N LEU A 254 13.90 -9.00 25.04
CA LEU A 254 12.55 -9.44 24.69
C LEU A 254 11.51 -8.32 24.89
N ASP A 255 11.46 -7.68 26.06
CA ASP A 255 10.53 -6.56 26.33
C ASP A 255 10.70 -5.42 25.30
N THR A 256 11.94 -5.12 24.94
CA THR A 256 12.26 -4.10 23.94
C THR A 256 11.77 -4.52 22.55
N CYS A 257 12.02 -5.76 22.13
CA CYS A 257 11.56 -6.29 20.85
C CYS A 257 10.03 -6.36 20.76
N GLU A 258 9.32 -6.66 21.86
CA GLU A 258 7.86 -6.66 21.88
C GLU A 258 7.28 -5.24 21.72
N LYS A 259 7.91 -4.24 22.34
CA LYS A 259 7.54 -2.82 22.16
C LYS A 259 7.77 -2.35 20.73
N ILE A 260 8.92 -2.72 20.15
CA ILE A 260 9.23 -2.45 18.75
C ILE A 260 8.19 -3.11 17.85
N ALA A 261 7.95 -4.41 18.00
CA ALA A 261 7.04 -5.17 17.15
C ALA A 261 5.62 -4.58 17.17
N LYS A 262 5.13 -4.19 18.36
CA LYS A 262 3.85 -3.50 18.48
C LYS A 262 3.82 -2.19 17.69
N ARG A 263 4.81 -1.32 17.89
CA ARG A 263 4.85 -0.01 17.21
C ARG A 263 5.00 -0.14 15.69
N VAL A 264 5.80 -1.09 15.26
CA VAL A 264 6.02 -1.42 13.84
C VAL A 264 4.74 -1.95 13.21
N ASN A 265 4.03 -2.85 13.90
CA ASN A 265 2.75 -3.37 13.44
C ASN A 265 1.71 -2.25 13.29
N GLU A 266 1.60 -1.36 14.28
CA GLU A 266 0.74 -0.16 14.20
C GLU A 266 1.09 0.70 12.98
N ALA A 267 2.39 0.95 12.72
CA ALA A 267 2.83 1.69 11.52
C ALA A 267 2.37 1.03 10.22
N VAL A 268 2.58 -0.28 10.10
CA VAL A 268 2.23 -1.04 8.90
C VAL A 268 0.72 -1.03 8.65
N ILE A 269 -0.10 -1.20 9.70
CA ILE A 269 -1.56 -1.11 9.63
C ILE A 269 -2.01 0.28 9.15
N ASP A 270 -1.35 1.34 9.62
CA ASP A 270 -1.64 2.72 9.23
C ASP A 270 -1.12 3.09 7.83
N GLY A 271 -0.51 2.13 7.10
CA GLY A 271 0.04 2.33 5.75
C GLY A 271 1.39 3.04 5.74
N TYR A 272 2.10 3.08 6.87
CA TYR A 272 3.45 3.62 6.98
C TYR A 272 4.50 2.53 6.76
N ARG A 273 5.66 2.96 6.27
CA ARG A 273 6.89 2.16 6.22
C ARG A 273 7.76 2.49 7.44
N PRO A 274 7.89 1.56 8.40
CA PRO A 274 8.78 1.74 9.53
C PRO A 274 10.24 1.55 9.10
N ILE A 275 11.07 2.53 9.46
CA ILE A 275 12.53 2.50 9.31
C ILE A 275 13.13 2.59 10.72
N LEU A 276 13.70 1.50 11.21
CA LEU A 276 14.32 1.46 12.53
C LEU A 276 15.77 1.91 12.45
N ILE A 277 16.17 2.66 13.47
CA ILE A 277 17.51 3.24 13.55
C ILE A 277 18.12 2.94 14.92
N GLY A 278 19.36 2.48 14.88
CA GLY A 278 20.23 2.36 16.04
C GLY A 278 20.01 1.10 16.85
N GLY A 279 20.68 1.07 18.00
CA GLY A 279 20.78 -0.12 18.80
C GLY A 279 21.70 -1.18 18.19
N ASP A 280 21.83 -2.29 18.90
CA ASP A 280 22.46 -3.49 18.35
C ASP A 280 21.48 -4.30 17.49
N HIS A 281 21.99 -5.24 16.71
CA HIS A 281 21.20 -5.95 15.70
C HIS A 281 20.07 -6.83 16.28
N SER A 282 19.98 -7.01 17.61
CA SER A 282 18.87 -7.76 18.23
C SER A 282 17.50 -7.12 17.98
N ILE A 283 17.45 -5.80 17.73
CA ILE A 283 16.20 -5.07 17.49
C ILE A 283 15.42 -5.57 16.28
N SER A 284 16.11 -6.20 15.32
CA SER A 284 15.50 -6.74 14.11
C SER A 284 14.54 -7.91 14.38
N LEU A 285 14.66 -8.58 15.54
CA LEU A 285 13.63 -9.51 16.00
C LEU A 285 12.28 -8.79 16.14
N GLY A 286 12.28 -7.59 16.72
CA GLY A 286 11.08 -6.78 16.91
C GLY A 286 10.54 -6.22 15.59
N SER A 287 11.40 -5.64 14.74
CA SER A 287 10.98 -5.06 13.45
C SER A 287 10.32 -6.10 12.55
N VAL A 288 10.97 -7.24 12.39
CA VAL A 288 10.49 -8.32 11.54
C VAL A 288 9.22 -8.94 12.13
N ALA A 289 9.16 -9.14 13.45
CA ALA A 289 7.93 -9.63 14.08
C ALA A 289 6.74 -8.67 13.87
N GLY A 290 6.94 -7.35 13.93
CA GLY A 290 5.87 -6.38 13.70
C GLY A 290 5.33 -6.38 12.27
N VAL A 291 6.21 -6.43 11.28
CA VAL A 291 5.81 -6.40 9.85
C VAL A 291 5.24 -7.72 9.37
N SER A 292 5.86 -8.84 9.75
CA SER A 292 5.46 -10.18 9.30
C SER A 292 4.07 -10.61 9.76
N LEU A 293 3.50 -9.93 10.76
CA LEU A 293 2.13 -10.21 11.19
C LEU A 293 1.09 -9.81 10.13
N GLU A 294 1.35 -8.73 9.38
CA GLU A 294 0.42 -8.19 8.38
C GLU A 294 0.78 -8.57 6.95
N LYS A 295 2.07 -8.86 6.69
CA LYS A 295 2.59 -9.07 5.34
C LYS A 295 3.47 -10.30 5.28
N GLU A 296 3.29 -11.12 4.24
CA GLU A 296 4.31 -12.09 3.85
C GLU A 296 5.49 -11.32 3.24
N ILE A 297 6.65 -11.43 3.88
CA ILE A 297 7.87 -10.69 3.52
C ILE A 297 9.02 -11.64 3.20
N GLY A 298 9.92 -11.19 2.34
CA GLY A 298 11.31 -11.66 2.32
C GLY A 298 12.23 -10.72 3.08
N ILE A 299 13.43 -11.21 3.37
CA ILE A 299 14.47 -10.48 4.09
C ILE A 299 15.72 -10.40 3.22
N LEU A 300 16.19 -9.18 3.01
CA LEU A 300 17.56 -8.90 2.58
C LEU A 300 18.38 -8.47 3.80
N TRP A 301 19.18 -9.39 4.32
CA TRP A 301 20.02 -9.21 5.51
C TRP A 301 21.43 -8.80 5.10
N ILE A 302 21.71 -7.49 5.11
CA ILE A 302 22.97 -6.92 4.63
C ILE A 302 23.92 -6.76 5.83
N SER A 303 24.78 -7.75 6.05
CA SER A 303 25.65 -7.84 7.23
C SER A 303 26.97 -8.53 6.92
N ALA A 304 28.03 -8.22 7.69
CA ALA A 304 29.27 -9.00 7.65
C ALA A 304 29.10 -10.39 8.29
N HIS A 305 28.14 -10.52 9.21
CA HIS A 305 27.84 -11.72 9.99
C HIS A 305 26.55 -12.39 9.50
N GLY A 306 26.29 -13.61 9.97
CA GLY A 306 25.05 -14.33 9.65
C GLY A 306 23.90 -14.00 10.60
N ASP A 307 24.22 -13.62 11.84
CA ASP A 307 23.29 -13.41 12.95
C ASP A 307 22.36 -14.62 13.18
N MET A 308 22.89 -15.81 12.92
CA MET A 308 22.20 -17.10 12.90
C MET A 308 22.58 -17.99 14.08
N ASN A 309 23.22 -17.44 15.11
CA ASN A 309 23.53 -18.22 16.31
C ASN A 309 22.28 -18.56 17.14
N THR A 310 22.42 -19.61 17.94
CA THR A 310 21.46 -20.09 18.93
C THR A 310 22.13 -20.14 20.31
N PRO A 311 21.38 -20.32 21.41
CA PRO A 311 21.98 -20.54 22.74
C PRO A 311 23.00 -21.71 22.74
N GLU A 312 22.77 -22.72 21.92
CA GLU A 312 23.64 -23.87 21.76
C GLU A 312 24.94 -23.51 21.01
N SER A 313 24.85 -22.74 19.92
CA SER A 313 26.01 -22.43 19.06
C SER A 313 26.84 -21.24 19.53
N THR A 314 26.24 -20.26 20.20
CA THR A 314 26.90 -19.00 20.55
C THR A 314 28.11 -19.19 21.48
N LEU A 315 29.21 -18.51 21.17
CA LEU A 315 30.40 -18.45 22.03
C LEU A 315 30.32 -17.30 23.05
N THR A 316 29.57 -16.25 22.75
CA THR A 316 29.51 -15.01 23.54
C THR A 316 28.27 -14.94 24.44
N GLY A 317 27.17 -15.55 24.01
CA GLY A 317 25.84 -15.39 24.62
C GLY A 317 25.18 -14.04 24.37
N ASN A 318 25.69 -13.29 23.41
CA ASN A 318 25.17 -11.99 23.00
C ASN A 318 24.03 -12.21 21.99
N ILE A 319 22.83 -11.66 22.25
CA ILE A 319 21.61 -11.92 21.48
C ILE A 319 21.64 -11.23 20.10
N HIS A 320 22.43 -10.16 19.92
CA HIS A 320 22.53 -9.47 18.63
C HIS A 320 23.03 -10.35 17.47
N GLY A 321 23.73 -11.46 17.77
CA GLY A 321 24.15 -12.45 16.77
C GLY A 321 23.18 -13.61 16.57
N MET A 322 21.96 -13.52 17.11
CA MET A 322 20.89 -14.52 17.00
C MET A 322 19.58 -14.10 16.28
N PRO A 323 19.30 -12.82 15.96
CA PRO A 323 17.96 -12.40 15.54
C PRO A 323 17.47 -13.15 14.30
N LEU A 324 18.34 -13.42 13.31
CA LEU A 324 17.93 -14.09 12.09
C LEU A 324 17.55 -15.56 12.34
N ALA A 325 18.20 -16.23 13.30
CA ALA A 325 17.82 -17.57 13.76
C ALA A 325 16.46 -17.55 14.46
N LEU A 326 16.26 -16.58 15.37
CA LEU A 326 15.04 -16.43 16.17
C LEU A 326 13.81 -16.16 15.30
N ILE A 327 13.93 -15.30 14.30
CA ILE A 327 12.90 -14.98 13.30
C ILE A 327 12.48 -16.23 12.52
N GLN A 328 13.38 -17.19 12.29
CA GLN A 328 13.08 -18.48 11.64
C GLN A 328 12.52 -19.53 12.61
N GLY A 329 12.32 -19.19 13.88
CA GLY A 329 11.84 -20.11 14.91
C GLY A 329 12.92 -20.97 15.55
N LEU A 330 14.21 -20.59 15.44
CA LEU A 330 15.34 -21.31 16.01
C LEU A 330 15.91 -20.57 17.22
N GLY A 331 15.98 -21.24 18.37
CA GLY A 331 16.61 -20.72 19.58
C GLY A 331 15.68 -20.78 20.79
N ASP A 332 15.82 -19.79 21.68
CA ASP A 332 15.02 -19.72 22.89
C ASP A 332 13.53 -19.51 22.59
N ARG A 333 12.67 -20.26 23.28
CA ARG A 333 11.23 -20.28 23.01
C ARG A 333 10.55 -18.93 23.24
N GLU A 334 10.96 -18.16 24.24
CA GLU A 334 10.34 -16.87 24.54
C GLU A 334 10.76 -15.82 23.51
N LEU A 335 12.03 -15.82 23.10
CA LEU A 335 12.51 -14.94 22.03
C LEU A 335 11.89 -15.29 20.67
N VAL A 336 11.79 -16.58 20.33
CA VAL A 336 11.09 -17.03 19.11
C VAL A 336 9.63 -16.56 19.12
N ASN A 337 8.97 -16.61 20.26
CA ASN A 337 7.58 -16.18 20.44
C ASN A 337 7.42 -14.67 20.67
N CYS A 338 8.46 -13.86 20.43
CA CYS A 338 8.36 -12.40 20.51
C CYS A 338 7.17 -11.92 19.67
N PHE A 339 6.29 -11.14 20.29
CA PHE A 339 5.06 -10.56 19.73
C PHE A 339 3.94 -11.57 19.36
N TYR A 340 4.26 -12.67 18.69
CA TYR A 340 3.34 -13.78 18.42
C TYR A 340 4.06 -15.13 18.35
N GLU A 341 3.33 -16.23 18.49
CA GLU A 341 3.91 -17.58 18.55
C GLU A 341 4.53 -18.03 17.23
N GLY A 342 5.72 -18.65 17.28
CA GLY A 342 6.34 -19.34 16.16
C GLY A 342 7.23 -18.49 15.27
N ALA A 343 7.66 -19.08 14.14
CA ALA A 343 8.51 -18.42 13.16
C ALA A 343 7.81 -17.23 12.51
N LYS A 344 8.58 -16.18 12.22
CA LYS A 344 8.14 -14.94 11.59
C LYS A 344 8.33 -14.96 10.08
N VAL A 345 9.37 -15.65 9.59
CA VAL A 345 9.70 -15.73 8.16
C VAL A 345 10.19 -17.14 7.81
N ASP A 346 9.83 -17.63 6.62
CA ASP A 346 10.36 -18.87 6.05
C ASP A 346 11.81 -18.68 5.60
N SER A 347 12.69 -19.63 5.94
CA SER A 347 14.11 -19.61 5.55
C SER A 347 14.36 -19.42 4.05
N ARG A 348 13.44 -19.85 3.19
CA ARG A 348 13.52 -19.70 1.73
C ARG A 348 13.38 -18.24 1.27
N ASN A 349 12.78 -17.40 2.11
CA ASN A 349 12.56 -15.98 1.82
C ASN A 349 13.67 -15.09 2.40
N ILE A 350 14.83 -15.66 2.75
CA ILE A 350 15.93 -14.92 3.37
C ILE A 350 17.18 -15.01 2.50
N VAL A 351 17.81 -13.85 2.28
CA VAL A 351 19.13 -13.71 1.68
C VAL A 351 20.04 -12.92 2.62
N ILE A 352 21.19 -13.50 2.98
CA ILE A 352 22.28 -12.79 3.64
C ILE A 352 23.22 -12.25 2.56
N LEU A 353 23.46 -10.94 2.53
CA LEU A 353 24.26 -10.25 1.53
C LEU A 353 25.49 -9.58 2.16
N GLY A 354 26.69 -9.87 1.64
CA GLY A 354 27.94 -9.23 2.08
C GLY A 354 28.64 -9.94 3.25
N ALA A 355 28.20 -11.15 3.57
CA ALA A 355 28.77 -11.96 4.64
C ALA A 355 30.25 -12.27 4.39
N ARG A 356 31.05 -12.21 5.45
CA ARG A 356 32.48 -12.54 5.39
C ARG A 356 33.06 -13.06 6.70
N GLU A 357 32.36 -12.87 7.82
CA GLU A 357 32.74 -13.39 9.13
C GLU A 357 31.63 -14.32 9.65
N ILE A 358 31.67 -15.60 9.24
CA ILE A 358 30.68 -16.61 9.64
C ILE A 358 31.36 -17.67 10.50
N GLU A 359 30.86 -17.87 11.72
CA GLU A 359 31.35 -18.89 12.62
C GLU A 359 31.02 -20.32 12.12
N VAL A 360 31.80 -21.31 12.54
CA VAL A 360 31.63 -22.71 12.07
C VAL A 360 30.26 -23.28 12.44
N GLU A 361 29.79 -23.05 13.66
CA GLU A 361 28.48 -23.56 14.09
C GLU A 361 27.33 -22.79 13.43
N GLU A 362 27.50 -21.49 13.22
CA GLU A 362 26.55 -20.64 12.49
C GLU A 362 26.39 -21.10 11.03
N ARG A 363 27.50 -21.41 10.35
CA ARG A 363 27.48 -21.97 8.98
C ARG A 363 26.66 -23.24 8.89
N LYS A 364 26.78 -24.15 9.87
CA LYS A 364 25.99 -25.40 9.89
C LYS A 364 24.50 -25.12 10.00
N ILE A 365 24.10 -24.08 10.73
CA ILE A 365 22.70 -23.68 10.84
C ILE A 365 22.22 -23.15 9.49
N ILE A 366 22.98 -22.25 8.85
CA ILE A 366 22.66 -21.72 7.51
C ILE A 366 22.51 -22.84 6.47
N GLU A 367 23.46 -23.79 6.43
CA GLU A 367 23.40 -24.95 5.52
C GLU A 367 22.18 -25.84 5.80
N LYS A 368 21.80 -26.01 7.07
CA LYS A 368 20.66 -26.83 7.48
C LYS A 368 19.32 -26.18 7.15
N THR A 369 19.20 -24.86 7.31
CA THR A 369 17.97 -24.10 7.01
C THR A 369 17.80 -23.82 5.52
N GLY A 370 18.91 -23.84 4.76
CA GLY A 370 18.90 -23.55 3.33
C GLY A 370 18.81 -22.05 3.02
N VAL A 371 19.07 -21.18 4.00
CA VAL A 371 19.15 -19.73 3.77
C VAL A 371 20.21 -19.42 2.72
N LYS A 372 19.87 -18.58 1.75
CA LYS A 372 20.82 -18.15 0.73
C LYS A 372 21.80 -17.18 1.36
N ILE A 373 23.09 -17.51 1.29
CA ILE A 373 24.18 -16.62 1.69
C ILE A 373 24.96 -16.19 0.45
N VAL A 374 25.24 -14.90 0.36
CA VAL A 374 26.11 -14.29 -0.62
C VAL A 374 27.32 -13.72 0.12
N TYR A 375 28.46 -14.36 -0.09
CA TYR A 375 29.71 -13.90 0.49
C TYR A 375 30.21 -12.64 -0.21
N TYR A 376 30.92 -11.78 0.50
CA TYR A 376 31.49 -10.57 -0.12
C TYR A 376 32.50 -10.90 -1.24
N ASP A 377 33.24 -12.01 -1.12
CA ASP A 377 34.10 -12.53 -2.20
C ASP A 377 33.33 -12.84 -3.50
N ASP A 378 32.05 -13.21 -3.41
CA ASP A 378 31.20 -13.41 -4.59
C ASP A 378 30.84 -12.08 -5.24
N ILE A 379 30.60 -11.02 -4.45
CA ILE A 379 30.36 -9.66 -4.94
C ILE A 379 31.60 -9.14 -5.67
N LEU A 380 32.79 -9.29 -5.08
CA LEU A 380 34.06 -8.89 -5.71
C LEU A 380 34.31 -9.62 -7.05
N ARG A 381 33.95 -10.91 -7.11
CA ARG A 381 34.19 -11.74 -8.30
C ARG A 381 33.18 -11.51 -9.41
N LYS A 382 31.90 -11.38 -9.07
CA LYS A 382 30.79 -11.33 -10.04
C LYS A 382 30.34 -9.90 -10.35
N GLY A 383 30.64 -8.94 -9.48
CA GLY A 383 30.04 -7.61 -9.48
C GLY A 383 28.67 -7.62 -8.80
N ILE A 384 28.36 -6.52 -8.10
CA ILE A 384 27.13 -6.38 -7.31
C ILE A 384 25.86 -6.53 -8.17
N ASP A 385 25.83 -5.99 -9.38
CA ASP A 385 24.63 -6.05 -10.25
C ASP A 385 24.24 -7.49 -10.59
N ASN A 386 25.22 -8.34 -10.96
CA ASN A 386 24.97 -9.75 -11.27
C ASN A 386 24.53 -10.54 -10.03
N VAL A 387 25.10 -10.21 -8.87
CA VAL A 387 24.69 -10.80 -7.59
C VAL A 387 23.24 -10.44 -7.28
N LEU A 388 22.85 -9.19 -7.46
CA LEU A 388 21.49 -8.73 -7.18
C LEU A 388 20.45 -9.40 -8.11
N GLU A 389 20.80 -9.66 -9.37
CA GLU A 389 19.95 -10.48 -10.26
C GLU A 389 19.82 -11.93 -9.74
N GLU A 390 20.90 -12.55 -9.26
CA GLU A 390 20.80 -13.87 -8.60
C GLU A 390 19.94 -13.83 -7.33
N VAL A 391 19.98 -12.72 -6.58
CA VAL A 391 19.12 -12.50 -5.40
C VAL A 391 17.66 -12.41 -5.82
N LYS A 392 17.34 -11.69 -6.89
CA LYS A 392 15.99 -11.61 -7.48
C LYS A 392 15.50 -12.94 -8.04
N ASP A 393 16.39 -13.74 -8.59
CA ASP A 393 16.07 -15.09 -9.03
C ASP A 393 15.73 -16.03 -7.87
N TYR A 394 16.28 -15.77 -6.68
CA TYR A 394 16.04 -16.56 -5.47
C TYR A 394 14.83 -16.07 -4.67
N LEU A 395 14.76 -14.77 -4.34
CA LEU A 395 13.69 -14.16 -3.55
C LEU A 395 12.44 -13.96 -4.40
N LYS A 396 11.48 -14.89 -4.29
CA LYS A 396 10.19 -14.83 -4.97
C LYS A 396 9.10 -14.31 -4.03
N VAL A 397 9.26 -13.06 -3.61
CA VAL A 397 8.34 -12.34 -2.72
C VAL A 397 8.03 -10.97 -3.31
N ASP A 398 6.87 -10.42 -2.98
CA ASP A 398 6.49 -9.06 -3.37
C ASP A 398 6.98 -8.02 -2.35
N ASN A 399 6.83 -8.33 -1.05
CA ASN A 399 7.22 -7.44 0.04
C ASN A 399 8.62 -7.77 0.56
N LEU A 400 9.43 -6.74 0.81
CA LEU A 400 10.80 -6.90 1.29
C LEU A 400 11.03 -6.10 2.59
N HIS A 401 11.64 -6.75 3.56
CA HIS A 401 12.29 -6.12 4.70
C HIS A 401 13.81 -6.07 4.46
N ILE A 402 14.42 -4.90 4.61
CA ILE A 402 15.87 -4.73 4.46
C ILE A 402 16.49 -4.48 5.84
N SER A 403 17.34 -5.38 6.32
CA SER A 403 18.09 -5.14 7.56
C SER A 403 19.55 -4.85 7.22
N ILE A 404 20.04 -3.67 7.59
CA ILE A 404 21.42 -3.24 7.36
C ILE A 404 22.15 -3.20 8.69
N ASP A 405 23.18 -4.04 8.80
CA ASP A 405 24.19 -3.91 9.82
C ASP A 405 25.31 -3.02 9.30
N MET A 406 25.60 -1.91 9.99
CA MET A 406 26.67 -1.00 9.57
C MET A 406 28.05 -1.66 9.54
N ASN A 407 28.25 -2.82 10.19
CA ASN A 407 29.49 -3.57 10.09
C ASN A 407 29.70 -4.23 8.71
N VAL A 408 28.70 -4.23 7.82
CA VAL A 408 28.85 -4.75 6.45
C VAL A 408 29.87 -3.95 5.64
N PHE A 409 30.00 -2.65 5.94
CA PHE A 409 30.97 -1.76 5.32
C PHE A 409 32.39 -2.06 5.81
N ASP A 410 33.38 -1.69 4.99
CA ASP A 410 34.75 -1.67 5.48
C ASP A 410 34.90 -0.63 6.62
N PRO A 411 35.68 -0.90 7.68
CA PRO A 411 35.91 0.07 8.75
C PRO A 411 36.58 1.37 8.30
N GLU A 412 37.23 1.39 7.14
CA GLU A 412 37.69 2.64 6.51
C GLU A 412 36.50 3.52 6.08
N ILE A 413 35.34 2.93 5.79
CA ILE A 413 34.10 3.59 5.37
C ILE A 413 33.20 3.86 6.58
N ALA A 414 32.93 2.84 7.41
CA ALA A 414 32.07 2.92 8.59
C ALA A 414 32.84 2.49 9.87
N PRO A 415 33.72 3.35 10.42
CA PRO A 415 34.48 3.02 11.63
C PRO A 415 33.62 2.94 12.90
N GLY A 416 32.48 3.63 12.91
CA GLY A 416 31.56 3.79 14.04
C GLY A 416 30.65 2.60 14.26
N VAL A 417 31.23 1.41 14.49
CA VAL A 417 30.50 0.18 14.77
C VAL A 417 31.10 -0.58 15.96
N SER A 418 30.31 -1.43 16.62
CA SER A 418 30.77 -2.18 17.80
C SER A 418 31.72 -3.33 17.45
N VAL A 419 31.49 -4.02 16.33
CA VAL A 419 32.23 -5.21 15.88
C VAL A 419 32.66 -5.03 14.41
N PRO A 420 33.74 -4.28 14.14
CA PRO A 420 34.18 -4.00 12.77
C PRO A 420 34.83 -5.21 12.10
N VAL A 421 34.50 -5.45 10.82
CA VAL A 421 35.10 -6.52 9.99
C VAL A 421 35.73 -5.92 8.74
N ARG A 422 37.03 -6.12 8.52
CA ARG A 422 37.76 -5.56 7.38
C ARG A 422 37.37 -6.18 6.03
N ASN A 423 37.76 -5.51 4.95
CA ASN A 423 37.49 -5.83 3.56
C ASN A 423 35.99 -5.96 3.30
N GLY A 424 35.25 -4.92 3.69
CA GLY A 424 33.79 -4.86 3.57
C GLY A 424 33.30 -4.12 2.34
N MET A 425 31.97 -4.02 2.26
CA MET A 425 31.25 -3.38 1.16
C MET A 425 31.58 -1.89 1.05
N SER A 426 31.54 -1.37 -0.17
CA SER A 426 31.63 0.06 -0.45
C SER A 426 30.26 0.75 -0.39
N SER A 427 30.24 2.09 -0.23
CA SER A 427 29.00 2.86 -0.28
C SER A 427 28.28 2.73 -1.63
N ASP A 428 29.02 2.71 -2.75
CA ASP A 428 28.46 2.52 -4.10
C ASP A 428 27.71 1.19 -4.24
N GLU A 429 28.27 0.10 -3.72
CA GLU A 429 27.60 -1.21 -3.72
C GLU A 429 26.35 -1.22 -2.85
N MET A 430 26.35 -0.52 -1.71
CA MET A 430 25.15 -0.37 -0.89
C MET A 430 24.05 0.38 -1.65
N PHE A 431 24.34 1.56 -2.20
CA PHE A 431 23.33 2.35 -2.91
C PHE A 431 22.82 1.65 -4.18
N LYS A 432 23.67 0.88 -4.88
CA LYS A 432 23.22 -0.02 -5.95
C LYS A 432 22.27 -1.11 -5.45
N SER A 433 22.57 -1.70 -4.29
CA SER A 433 21.72 -2.73 -3.66
C SER A 433 20.37 -2.15 -3.25
N LEU A 434 20.36 -0.97 -2.63
CA LEU A 434 19.14 -0.26 -2.27
C LEU A 434 18.32 0.10 -3.50
N LYS A 435 18.94 0.73 -4.51
CA LYS A 435 18.27 1.07 -5.77
C LYS A 435 17.65 -0.14 -6.44
N PHE A 436 18.39 -1.24 -6.50
CA PHE A 436 17.87 -2.49 -7.02
C PHE A 436 16.68 -3.00 -6.20
N ALA A 437 16.78 -2.99 -4.87
CA ALA A 437 15.70 -3.46 -3.99
C ALA A 437 14.42 -2.63 -4.17
N PHE A 438 14.53 -1.30 -4.12
CA PHE A 438 13.39 -0.39 -4.31
C PHE A 438 12.76 -0.48 -5.70
N LYS A 439 13.54 -0.80 -6.73
CA LYS A 439 13.03 -0.98 -8.08
C LYS A 439 12.30 -2.31 -8.30
N ASN A 440 12.68 -3.36 -7.57
CA ASN A 440 12.22 -4.73 -7.87
C ASN A 440 11.27 -5.31 -6.82
N TYR A 441 11.09 -4.66 -5.67
CA TYR A 441 10.24 -5.13 -4.58
C TYR A 441 9.46 -3.98 -3.95
N SER A 442 8.33 -4.31 -3.32
CA SER A 442 7.69 -3.41 -2.36
C SER A 442 8.48 -3.45 -1.04
N VAL A 443 9.40 -2.51 -0.84
CA VAL A 443 10.16 -2.44 0.42
C VAL A 443 9.24 -1.93 1.52
N THR A 444 8.80 -2.82 2.41
CA THR A 444 7.78 -2.52 3.42
C THR A 444 8.33 -2.00 4.73
N SER A 445 9.60 -2.29 5.02
CA SER A 445 10.28 -1.84 6.24
C SER A 445 11.79 -1.99 6.11
N ALA A 446 12.53 -1.28 6.95
CA ALA A 446 13.99 -1.39 7.00
C ALA A 446 14.54 -1.19 8.41
N ASP A 447 15.72 -1.75 8.66
CA ASP A 447 16.52 -1.52 9.87
C ASP A 447 17.92 -1.01 9.50
N ILE A 448 18.43 -0.04 10.26
CA ILE A 448 19.82 0.40 10.22
C ILE A 448 20.39 0.24 11.64
N THR A 449 21.27 -0.74 11.83
CA THR A 449 21.72 -1.20 13.16
C THR A 449 23.22 -1.06 13.36
N GLU A 450 23.67 -1.22 14.61
CA GLU A 450 25.08 -1.30 15.02
C GLU A 450 25.90 -0.01 14.83
N PHE A 451 25.26 1.12 14.52
CA PHE A 451 25.91 2.43 14.60
C PHE A 451 26.30 2.74 16.06
N ASN A 452 27.60 2.94 16.27
CA ASN A 452 28.22 3.23 17.54
C ASN A 452 29.04 4.53 17.43
N PRO A 453 28.49 5.68 17.85
CA PRO A 453 29.16 6.97 17.74
C PRO A 453 30.46 7.07 18.55
N LEU A 454 30.65 6.21 19.56
CA LEU A 454 31.90 6.22 20.35
C LEU A 454 33.11 5.72 19.56
N ASN A 455 32.88 4.92 18.52
CA ASN A 455 33.94 4.44 17.62
C ASN A 455 34.01 5.25 16.33
N ASP A 456 33.07 6.18 16.11
CA ASP A 456 33.00 6.92 14.85
C ASP A 456 34.12 7.95 14.76
N ILE A 457 34.62 8.15 13.54
CA ILE A 457 35.76 9.03 13.27
C ILE A 457 35.27 10.17 12.40
N ASN A 458 35.24 11.38 12.98
CA ASN A 458 34.78 12.60 12.32
C ASN A 458 33.35 12.52 11.75
N GLY A 459 32.46 11.75 12.38
CA GLY A 459 31.06 11.60 11.97
C GLY A 459 30.85 10.81 10.67
N LYS A 460 31.88 10.07 10.22
CA LYS A 460 31.84 9.39 8.91
C LYS A 460 30.74 8.33 8.82
N THR A 461 30.53 7.59 9.90
CA THR A 461 29.49 6.55 9.92
C THR A 461 28.12 7.18 10.11
N ALA A 462 28.02 8.24 10.91
CA ALA A 462 26.79 9.02 11.06
C ALA A 462 26.32 9.60 9.72
N GLU A 463 27.23 10.19 8.93
CA GLU A 463 26.95 10.70 7.58
C GLU A 463 26.43 9.59 6.66
N LEU A 464 27.05 8.41 6.69
CA LEU A 464 26.60 7.29 5.88
C LEU A 464 25.22 6.77 6.30
N VAL A 465 24.91 6.76 7.60
CA VAL A 465 23.57 6.41 8.09
C VAL A 465 22.53 7.43 7.60
N ASP A 466 22.84 8.73 7.69
CA ASP A 466 21.98 9.80 7.16
C ASP A 466 21.72 9.62 5.66
N ASP A 467 22.76 9.44 4.85
CA ASP A 467 22.63 9.22 3.40
C ASP A 467 21.74 8.01 3.06
N ILE A 468 21.92 6.89 3.79
CA ILE A 468 21.11 5.68 3.61
C ILE A 468 19.66 5.94 3.98
N VAL A 469 19.39 6.59 5.11
CA VAL A 469 18.03 6.87 5.58
C VAL A 469 17.33 7.86 4.65
N GLN A 470 17.99 8.94 4.23
CA GLN A 470 17.43 9.88 3.26
C GLN A 470 17.07 9.20 1.94
N TYR A 471 17.95 8.31 1.44
CA TYR A 471 17.65 7.50 0.26
C TYR A 471 16.45 6.58 0.49
N MET A 472 16.38 5.87 1.61
CA MET A 472 15.23 5.02 1.91
C MET A 472 13.95 5.83 2.01
N MET A 473 13.99 7.03 2.57
CA MET A 473 12.81 7.89 2.69
C MET A 473 12.32 8.37 1.32
N ASN A 474 13.24 8.69 0.40
CA ASN A 474 12.96 9.21 -0.94
C ASN A 474 13.82 8.48 -2.00
N PRO A 475 13.53 7.21 -2.29
CA PRO A 475 14.39 6.42 -3.18
C PRO A 475 14.22 6.87 -4.62
N ASP A 476 15.34 6.99 -5.34
CA ASP A 476 15.34 7.18 -6.79
C ASP A 476 14.92 5.88 -7.47
N TYR A 477 13.68 5.83 -7.96
CA TYR A 477 13.12 4.67 -8.66
C TYR A 477 13.63 4.54 -10.11
#